data_AF-A0A453NTF8-F1
#
_entry.id   AF-A0A453NTF8-F1
#
_cell.length_a   1.000
_cell.length_b   1.000
_cell.length_c   1.000
_cell.angle_alpha   90.00
_cell.angle_beta   90.00
_cell.angle_gamma   90.00
#
_symmetry.space_group_name_H-M   'P 1'
#
loop_
_entity.id
_entity.type
_entity.pdbx_description
1 polymer ?
#
loop_
_entity_poly.entity_id
_entity_poly.type
_entity_poly.pdbx_seq_one_letter_code
_entity_poly.pdbx_strand_id
1 'polypeptide(L)'
;MATSSLAPPEVPMELHAGNRDRLLTALRAHLSATASPPRGIALLQGGEEQTRHCTDHLELFRQESYFAYLFGVREPGFYGAIDIASGQSILFAPRLPPDYAVWMGEIKPLPYFKDRYKVDLVFYVDEIVQVLQDRFSQHGKPVLFLLYGKSTDSGNYSKPASFEGIEKFDTDLGTLHPILTECRVIKSEMELGLIQYANDVSSEAHIEVMRQAKPGMKEYQLESIFLHHSYRYGACRHCSYTCICATGENSSILHYGHTAAPNDRTLNDGDMALMDMGAEYNFYGSDITCSYPINGKFNSNQATVYNGCP
;
A
#
# COMPACT_ATOMS: atom_id res chain seq x y z
N MET A 1 -8.33 16.12 25.54
CA MET A 1 -7.73 15.50 24.34
C MET A 1 -7.02 16.60 23.59
N ALA A 2 -5.75 16.40 23.21
CA ALA A 2 -5.06 17.35 22.34
C ALA A 2 -5.79 17.39 20.99
N THR A 3 -6.08 18.59 20.49
CA THR A 3 -6.62 18.79 19.15
C THR A 3 -5.46 18.68 18.16
N SER A 4 -5.46 17.66 17.30
CA SER A 4 -4.48 17.59 16.20
C SER A 4 -4.69 18.78 15.25
N SER A 5 -3.57 19.37 14.80
CA SER A 5 -3.58 20.39 13.75
C SER A 5 -3.49 19.80 12.35
N LEU A 6 -3.31 18.48 12.24
CA LEU A 6 -3.16 17.80 10.96
C LEU A 6 -4.52 17.69 10.26
N ALA A 7 -4.52 18.03 8.98
CA ALA A 7 -5.63 17.79 8.07
C ALA A 7 -5.14 16.82 6.98
N PRO A 8 -5.88 15.72 6.70
CA PRO A 8 -5.54 14.82 5.62
C PRO A 8 -5.39 15.58 4.30
N PRO A 9 -4.21 15.56 3.65
CA PRO A 9 -4.02 16.24 2.39
C PRO A 9 -4.81 15.53 1.29
N GLU A 10 -5.27 16.29 0.30
CA GLU A 10 -5.75 15.69 -0.93
C GLU A 10 -4.62 14.89 -1.58
N VAL A 11 -4.97 13.74 -2.17
CA VAL A 11 -4.03 12.92 -2.93
C VAL A 11 -4.21 13.22 -4.41
N PRO A 12 -3.32 14.02 -5.04
CA PRO A 12 -3.43 14.34 -6.45
C PRO A 12 -3.21 13.06 -7.27
N MET A 13 -4.13 12.77 -8.18
CA MET A 13 -4.01 11.58 -9.05
C MET A 13 -2.94 11.77 -10.13
N GLU A 14 -2.46 12.99 -10.31
CA GLU A 14 -1.27 13.36 -11.06
C GLU A 14 -0.02 12.64 -10.54
N LEU A 15 0.03 12.29 -9.24
CA LEU A 15 1.07 11.42 -8.67
C LEU A 15 1.13 10.09 -9.42
N HIS A 16 -0.02 9.42 -9.56
CA HIS A 16 -0.11 8.12 -10.21
C HIS A 16 0.11 8.22 -11.72
N ALA A 17 -0.35 9.30 -12.37
CA ALA A 17 -0.03 9.57 -13.76
C ALA A 17 1.49 9.70 -13.98
N GLY A 18 2.18 10.48 -13.13
CA GLY A 18 3.64 10.60 -13.18
C GLY A 18 4.36 9.27 -12.96
N ASN A 19 3.83 8.40 -12.10
CA ASN A 19 4.38 7.05 -11.91
C ASN A 19 4.23 6.17 -13.16
N ARG A 20 3.12 6.27 -13.89
CA ARG A 20 2.93 5.59 -15.18
C ARG A 20 3.89 6.13 -16.24
N ASP A 21 4.11 7.44 -16.29
CA ASP A 21 5.06 8.06 -17.22
C ASP A 21 6.50 7.62 -16.98
N ARG A 22 6.90 7.51 -15.71
CA ARG A 22 8.21 6.98 -15.29
C ARG A 22 8.38 5.52 -15.72
N LEU A 23 7.39 4.67 -15.46
CA LEU A 23 7.39 3.28 -15.89
C LEU A 23 7.48 3.18 -17.42
N LEU A 24 6.65 3.94 -18.15
CA LEU A 24 6.62 3.96 -19.60
C LEU A 24 7.98 4.35 -20.19
N THR A 25 8.62 5.37 -19.63
CA THR A 25 9.96 5.82 -20.01
C THR A 25 10.99 4.71 -19.81
N ALA A 26 10.98 4.07 -18.64
CA ALA A 26 11.91 2.99 -18.31
C ALA A 26 11.70 1.74 -19.18
N LEU A 27 10.45 1.35 -19.44
CA LEU A 27 10.11 0.25 -20.34
C LEU A 27 10.58 0.51 -21.77
N ARG A 28 10.32 1.71 -22.32
CA ARG A 28 10.76 2.08 -23.68
C ARG A 28 12.28 2.08 -23.80
N ALA A 29 12.98 2.58 -22.78
CA ALA A 29 14.44 2.55 -22.73
C ALA A 29 14.98 1.12 -22.71
N HIS A 30 14.39 0.23 -21.89
CA HIS A 30 14.77 -1.18 -21.83
C HIS A 30 14.53 -1.90 -23.17
N LEU A 31 13.34 -1.76 -23.77
CA LEU A 31 13.02 -2.39 -25.05
C LEU A 31 13.93 -1.90 -26.17
N SER A 32 14.26 -0.59 -26.17
CA SER A 32 15.20 -0.03 -27.13
C SER A 32 16.61 -0.61 -26.95
N ALA A 33 17.07 -0.77 -25.71
CA ALA A 33 18.38 -1.37 -25.39
C ALA A 33 18.47 -2.86 -25.77
N THR A 34 17.35 -3.60 -25.72
CA THR A 34 17.28 -5.01 -26.12
C THR A 34 16.88 -5.21 -27.58
N ALA A 35 16.87 -4.15 -28.40
CA ALA A 35 16.45 -4.15 -29.80
C ALA A 35 15.03 -4.72 -30.04
N SER A 36 14.18 -4.62 -29.02
CA SER A 36 12.76 -4.99 -29.09
C SER A 36 11.92 -3.77 -29.49
N PRO A 37 10.85 -3.94 -30.29
CA PRO A 37 9.97 -2.82 -30.63
C PRO A 37 9.30 -2.29 -29.36
N PRO A 38 9.12 -0.96 -29.21
CA PRO A 38 8.44 -0.35 -28.06
C PRO A 38 6.92 -0.54 -28.16
N ARG A 39 6.49 -1.80 -28.15
CA ARG A 39 5.10 -2.25 -28.33
C ARG A 39 4.78 -3.30 -27.27
N GLY A 40 3.50 -3.43 -26.97
CA GLY A 40 3.00 -4.33 -25.93
C GLY A 40 2.26 -3.54 -24.85
N ILE A 41 1.69 -4.28 -23.90
CA ILE A 41 0.94 -3.71 -22.78
C ILE A 41 1.55 -4.18 -21.47
N ALA A 42 1.89 -3.24 -20.58
CA ALA A 42 2.09 -3.57 -19.18
C ALA A 42 0.72 -3.76 -18.54
N LEU A 43 0.41 -4.97 -18.04
CA LEU A 43 -0.89 -5.31 -17.47
C LEU A 43 -0.71 -5.75 -16.01
N LEU A 44 -1.50 -5.13 -15.13
CA LEU A 44 -1.57 -5.46 -13.71
C LEU A 44 -3.01 -5.80 -13.33
N GLN A 45 -3.14 -6.77 -12.44
CA GLN A 45 -4.40 -7.10 -11.77
C GLN A 45 -4.36 -6.51 -10.37
N GLY A 46 -5.38 -5.75 -10.00
CA GLY A 46 -5.58 -5.26 -8.65
C GLY A 46 -5.95 -6.39 -7.69
N GLY A 47 -5.91 -6.09 -6.40
CA GLY A 47 -6.36 -6.97 -5.34
C GLY A 47 -7.86 -7.22 -5.40
N GLU A 48 -8.26 -8.34 -4.84
CA GLU A 48 -9.65 -8.78 -4.69
C GLU A 48 -10.01 -8.79 -3.20
N GLU A 49 -11.29 -8.66 -2.88
CA GLU A 49 -11.76 -8.85 -1.51
C GLU A 49 -11.55 -10.29 -1.07
N GLN A 50 -11.21 -10.48 0.20
CA GLN A 50 -11.02 -11.79 0.80
C GLN A 50 -11.98 -11.96 1.97
N THR A 51 -12.46 -13.19 2.13
CA THR A 51 -13.24 -13.59 3.29
C THR A 51 -12.36 -14.34 4.29
N ARG A 52 -12.76 -14.32 5.56
CA ARG A 52 -12.13 -15.16 6.58
C ARG A 52 -12.47 -16.62 6.34
N HIS A 53 -11.55 -17.34 5.71
CA HIS A 53 -11.72 -18.75 5.33
C HIS A 53 -13.03 -18.97 4.55
N CYS A 54 -13.87 -19.91 4.97
CA CYS A 54 -15.15 -20.23 4.33
C CYS A 54 -16.35 -19.42 4.84
N THR A 55 -16.13 -18.36 5.63
CA THR A 55 -17.21 -17.49 6.13
C THR A 55 -17.54 -16.37 5.14
N ASP A 56 -18.61 -15.62 5.40
CA ASP A 56 -19.00 -14.40 4.67
C ASP A 56 -18.38 -13.12 5.26
N HIS A 57 -17.51 -13.24 6.27
CA HIS A 57 -16.85 -12.09 6.88
C HIS A 57 -15.76 -11.55 5.95
N LEU A 58 -16.05 -10.42 5.29
CA LEU A 58 -15.09 -9.69 4.47
C LEU A 58 -14.02 -9.04 5.34
N GLU A 59 -12.76 -9.25 4.97
CA GLU A 59 -11.65 -8.48 5.53
C GLU A 59 -11.63 -7.08 4.93
N LEU A 60 -11.11 -6.11 5.71
CA LEU A 60 -10.96 -4.76 5.21
C LEU A 60 -9.98 -4.77 4.02
N PHE A 61 -10.47 -4.39 2.84
CA PHE A 61 -9.67 -4.39 1.63
C PHE A 61 -8.56 -3.32 1.64
N ARG A 62 -7.34 -3.74 1.29
CA ARG A 62 -6.19 -2.88 0.98
C ARG A 62 -5.60 -3.35 -0.35
N GLN A 63 -5.40 -2.40 -1.26
CA GLN A 63 -4.99 -2.66 -2.64
C GLN A 63 -3.59 -3.32 -2.75
N GLU A 64 -3.34 -4.07 -3.82
CA GLU A 64 -2.00 -4.54 -4.18
C GLU A 64 -1.06 -3.34 -4.44
N SER A 65 0.15 -3.38 -3.90
CA SER A 65 1.04 -2.20 -3.84
C SER A 65 1.52 -1.70 -5.20
N TYR A 66 1.84 -2.58 -6.15
CA TYR A 66 2.26 -2.17 -7.49
C TYR A 66 1.09 -1.56 -8.29
N PHE A 67 -0.11 -2.12 -8.15
CA PHE A 67 -1.34 -1.61 -8.73
C PHE A 67 -1.69 -0.22 -8.15
N ALA A 68 -1.69 -0.11 -6.83
CA ALA A 68 -1.92 1.14 -6.11
C ALA A 68 -0.92 2.23 -6.53
N TYR A 69 0.36 1.88 -6.67
CA TYR A 69 1.41 2.82 -7.10
C TYR A 69 1.13 3.45 -8.47
N LEU A 70 0.66 2.66 -9.45
CA LEU A 70 0.41 3.12 -10.82
C LEU A 70 -0.97 3.78 -11.03
N PHE A 71 -1.99 3.38 -10.27
CA PHE A 71 -3.38 3.79 -10.55
C PHE A 71 -4.08 4.49 -9.39
N GLY A 72 -3.63 4.33 -8.14
CA GLY A 72 -4.29 4.92 -6.96
C GLY A 72 -5.70 4.38 -6.67
N VAL A 73 -6.11 3.32 -7.38
CA VAL A 73 -7.44 2.71 -7.30
C VAL A 73 -7.64 2.06 -5.95
N ARG A 74 -8.79 2.34 -5.32
CA ARG A 74 -9.10 1.87 -3.96
C ARG A 74 -10.07 0.71 -3.94
N GLU A 75 -10.77 0.51 -5.05
CA GLU A 75 -11.77 -0.53 -5.24
C GLU A 75 -11.12 -1.87 -5.61
N PRO A 76 -11.71 -3.00 -5.18
CA PRO A 76 -11.25 -4.34 -5.51
C PRO A 76 -11.63 -4.77 -6.93
N GLY A 77 -10.92 -5.75 -7.48
CA GLY A 77 -11.26 -6.44 -8.72
C GLY A 77 -10.95 -5.69 -10.02
N PHE A 78 -10.27 -4.55 -9.93
CA PHE A 78 -9.86 -3.76 -11.10
C PHE A 78 -8.64 -4.36 -11.80
N TYR A 79 -8.52 -4.13 -13.11
CA TYR A 79 -7.28 -4.31 -13.87
C TYR A 79 -6.83 -2.99 -14.45
N GLY A 80 -5.54 -2.88 -14.76
CA GLY A 80 -4.91 -1.65 -15.19
C GLY A 80 -3.85 -1.97 -16.21
N ALA A 81 -3.89 -1.26 -17.34
CA ALA A 81 -3.01 -1.46 -18.47
C ALA A 81 -2.35 -0.14 -18.90
N ILE A 82 -1.12 -0.24 -19.40
CA ILE A 82 -0.40 0.86 -20.04
C ILE A 82 0.06 0.36 -21.40
N ASP A 83 -0.46 0.97 -22.46
CA ASP A 83 0.00 0.75 -23.83
C ASP A 83 1.36 1.40 -24.02
N ILE A 84 2.40 0.59 -24.24
CA ILE A 84 3.79 1.06 -24.33
C ILE A 84 4.01 1.92 -25.58
N ALA A 85 3.27 1.67 -26.66
CA ALA A 85 3.43 2.41 -27.91
C ALA A 85 2.78 3.79 -27.81
N SER A 86 1.52 3.86 -27.40
CA SER A 86 0.77 5.13 -27.32
C SER A 86 1.01 5.90 -26.02
N GLY A 87 1.39 5.21 -24.95
CA GLY A 87 1.45 5.75 -23.59
C GLY A 87 0.10 5.82 -22.89
N GLN A 88 -0.98 5.37 -23.54
CA GLN A 88 -2.32 5.43 -22.97
C GLN A 88 -2.47 4.47 -21.78
N SER A 89 -3.01 5.00 -20.70
CA SER A 89 -3.44 4.27 -19.52
C SER A 89 -4.90 3.84 -19.63
N ILE A 90 -5.16 2.59 -19.31
CA ILE A 90 -6.48 1.97 -19.43
C ILE A 90 -6.81 1.32 -18.08
N LEU A 91 -8.02 1.56 -17.59
CA LEU A 91 -8.53 0.92 -16.39
C LEU A 91 -9.71 0.00 -16.76
N PHE A 92 -9.78 -1.18 -16.17
CA PHE A 92 -10.89 -2.11 -16.34
C PHE A 92 -11.62 -2.25 -15.01
N ALA A 93 -12.86 -1.77 -14.95
CA ALA A 93 -13.71 -1.81 -13.77
C ALA A 93 -14.59 -3.07 -13.76
N PRO A 94 -14.83 -3.70 -12.59
CA PRO A 94 -15.83 -4.77 -12.50
C PRO A 94 -17.21 -4.28 -12.93
N ARG A 95 -17.95 -5.11 -13.69
CA ARG A 95 -19.36 -4.85 -13.97
C ARG A 95 -20.18 -5.32 -12.78
N LEU A 96 -20.67 -4.37 -12.00
CA LEU A 96 -21.40 -4.68 -10.77
C LEU A 96 -22.88 -5.00 -11.07
N PRO A 97 -23.46 -6.00 -10.38
CA PRO A 97 -24.87 -6.34 -10.54
C PRO A 97 -25.79 -5.28 -9.90
N PRO A 98 -27.08 -5.19 -10.30
CA PRO A 98 -27.99 -4.14 -9.80
C PRO A 98 -28.21 -4.14 -8.29
N ASP A 99 -28.13 -5.29 -7.63
CA ASP A 99 -28.27 -5.44 -6.18
C ASP A 99 -27.11 -4.83 -5.40
N TYR A 100 -25.94 -4.61 -6.02
CA TYR A 100 -24.85 -3.84 -5.43
C TYR A 100 -25.31 -2.46 -4.94
N ALA A 101 -26.22 -1.81 -5.68
CA ALA A 101 -26.80 -0.53 -5.29
C ALA A 101 -27.55 -0.55 -3.96
N VAL A 102 -28.09 -1.71 -3.57
CA VAL A 102 -28.84 -1.90 -2.32
C VAL A 102 -27.89 -2.15 -1.15
N TRP A 103 -26.86 -2.97 -1.36
CA TRP A 103 -25.99 -3.46 -0.28
C TRP A 103 -24.72 -2.64 -0.06
N MET A 104 -24.09 -2.22 -1.15
CA MET A 104 -22.71 -1.69 -1.14
C MET A 104 -22.66 -0.20 -1.50
N GLY A 105 -23.69 0.32 -2.18
CA GLY A 105 -23.84 1.73 -2.50
C GLY A 105 -23.87 2.00 -4.01
N GLU A 106 -23.79 3.28 -4.38
CA GLU A 106 -23.98 3.74 -5.75
C GLU A 106 -23.06 3.04 -6.77
N ILE A 107 -23.65 2.47 -7.82
CA ILE A 107 -22.90 1.91 -8.96
C ILE A 107 -22.38 3.06 -9.82
N LYS A 108 -21.07 3.32 -9.75
CA LYS A 108 -20.43 4.40 -10.50
C LYS A 108 -20.29 4.04 -11.99
N PRO A 109 -20.59 4.97 -12.92
CA PRO A 109 -20.44 4.73 -14.35
C PRO A 109 -18.96 4.86 -14.79
N LEU A 110 -18.56 4.27 -15.91
CA LEU A 110 -17.16 4.31 -16.40
C LEU A 110 -16.54 5.72 -16.48
N PRO A 111 -17.26 6.79 -16.92
CA PRO A 111 -16.71 8.15 -16.93
C PRO A 111 -16.29 8.65 -15.54
N TYR A 112 -16.96 8.23 -14.48
CA TYR A 112 -16.57 8.57 -13.11
C TYR A 112 -15.16 8.06 -12.81
N PHE A 113 -14.87 6.78 -13.12
CA PHE A 113 -13.56 6.19 -12.87
C PHE A 113 -12.48 6.85 -13.73
N LYS A 114 -12.82 7.25 -14.97
CA LYS A 114 -11.91 7.95 -15.87
C LYS A 114 -11.44 9.26 -15.24
N ASP A 115 -12.39 10.08 -14.80
CA ASP A 115 -12.12 11.38 -14.21
C ASP A 115 -11.45 11.25 -12.83
N ARG A 116 -11.92 10.29 -12.02
CA ARG A 116 -11.43 10.03 -10.66
C ARG A 116 -9.99 9.55 -10.63
N TYR A 117 -9.57 8.70 -11.58
CA TYR A 117 -8.23 8.11 -11.62
C TYR A 117 -7.28 8.72 -12.65
N LYS A 118 -7.75 9.75 -13.38
CA LYS A 118 -6.98 10.45 -14.41
C LYS A 118 -6.33 9.48 -15.40
N VAL A 119 -7.11 8.49 -15.84
CA VAL A 119 -6.71 7.52 -16.86
C VAL A 119 -7.29 7.94 -18.22
N ASP A 120 -6.69 7.48 -19.31
CA ASP A 120 -7.13 7.88 -20.65
C ASP A 120 -8.45 7.20 -21.02
N LEU A 121 -8.59 5.94 -20.61
CA LEU A 121 -9.70 5.06 -21.00
C LEU A 121 -10.15 4.17 -19.86
N VAL A 122 -11.43 3.84 -19.84
CA VAL A 122 -12.02 2.89 -18.90
C VAL A 122 -12.99 1.98 -19.64
N PHE A 123 -12.89 0.68 -19.36
CA PHE A 123 -13.77 -0.38 -19.88
C PHE A 123 -14.20 -1.30 -18.73
N TYR A 124 -15.04 -2.28 -19.00
CA TYR A 124 -15.34 -3.31 -18.02
C TYR A 124 -14.34 -4.47 -18.08
N VAL A 125 -14.14 -5.17 -16.95
CA VAL A 125 -13.25 -6.34 -16.88
C VAL A 125 -13.67 -7.45 -17.86
N ASP A 126 -14.97 -7.65 -18.05
CA ASP A 126 -15.50 -8.63 -19.01
C ASP A 126 -15.24 -8.27 -20.49
N GLU A 127 -14.76 -7.05 -20.77
CA GLU A 127 -14.39 -6.58 -22.11
C GLU A 127 -12.88 -6.64 -22.36
N ILE A 128 -12.06 -7.09 -21.39
CA ILE A 128 -10.60 -7.00 -21.44
C ILE A 128 -10.00 -7.66 -22.70
N VAL A 129 -10.45 -8.87 -23.05
CA VAL A 129 -9.95 -9.60 -24.22
C VAL A 129 -10.20 -8.81 -25.50
N GLN A 130 -11.42 -8.30 -25.67
CA GLN A 130 -11.82 -7.56 -26.88
C GLN A 130 -11.01 -6.26 -27.01
N VAL A 131 -10.94 -5.48 -25.93
CA VAL A 131 -10.22 -4.20 -25.90
C VAL A 131 -8.74 -4.39 -26.20
N LEU A 132 -8.10 -5.41 -25.60
CA LEU A 132 -6.69 -5.69 -25.85
C LEU A 132 -6.48 -6.21 -27.28
N GLN A 133 -7.38 -6.99 -27.87
CA GLN A 133 -7.25 -7.43 -29.27
C GLN A 133 -7.40 -6.29 -30.28
N ASP A 134 -8.39 -5.42 -30.08
CA ASP A 134 -8.66 -4.29 -30.99
C ASP A 134 -7.45 -3.36 -31.10
N ARG A 135 -6.72 -3.17 -30.01
CA ARG A 135 -5.50 -2.34 -29.96
C ARG A 135 -4.32 -2.91 -30.74
N PHE A 136 -4.27 -4.21 -30.95
CA PHE A 136 -3.16 -4.88 -31.63
C PHE A 136 -3.52 -5.46 -33.00
N SER A 137 -4.79 -5.39 -33.39
CA SER A 137 -5.31 -6.00 -34.63
C SER A 137 -4.55 -5.56 -35.89
N GLN A 138 -3.86 -4.42 -35.88
CA GLN A 138 -3.05 -3.91 -36.99
C GLN A 138 -1.55 -4.27 -36.92
N HIS A 139 -1.07 -4.89 -35.83
CA HIS A 139 0.36 -4.96 -35.49
C HIS A 139 0.86 -6.35 -35.06
N GLY A 140 0.04 -7.40 -35.17
CA GLY A 140 0.41 -8.79 -34.84
C GLY A 140 -0.08 -9.22 -33.47
N LYS A 141 0.50 -10.29 -32.91
CA LYS A 141 0.10 -10.83 -31.61
C LYS A 141 0.61 -9.92 -30.46
N PRO A 142 -0.27 -9.40 -29.59
CA PRO A 142 0.15 -8.58 -28.45
C PRO A 142 1.03 -9.36 -27.48
N VAL A 143 2.10 -8.71 -27.01
CA VAL A 143 2.84 -9.14 -25.81
C VAL A 143 2.29 -8.40 -24.60
N LEU A 144 1.85 -9.15 -23.60
CA LEU A 144 1.47 -8.66 -22.28
C LEU A 144 2.67 -8.81 -21.34
N PHE A 145 3.20 -7.70 -20.86
CA PHE A 145 4.21 -7.67 -19.81
C PHE A 145 3.49 -7.74 -18.47
N LEU A 146 3.62 -8.86 -17.77
CA LEU A 146 2.92 -9.14 -16.51
C LEU A 146 3.86 -9.02 -15.32
N LEU A 147 3.30 -8.63 -14.18
CA LEU A 147 4.07 -8.45 -12.95
C LEU A 147 4.36 -9.81 -12.30
N TYR A 148 5.55 -10.36 -12.53
CA TYR A 148 6.01 -11.58 -11.89
C TYR A 148 7.46 -11.44 -11.41
N GLY A 149 7.67 -11.45 -10.10
CA GLY A 149 9.00 -11.46 -9.53
C GLY A 149 9.00 -11.68 -8.03
N LYS A 150 10.17 -12.05 -7.51
CA LYS A 150 10.37 -12.45 -6.12
C LYS A 150 10.69 -11.22 -5.26
N SER A 151 9.91 -11.02 -4.20
CA SER A 151 10.26 -10.10 -3.12
C SER A 151 11.48 -10.63 -2.36
N THR A 152 12.49 -9.78 -2.16
CA THR A 152 13.72 -10.15 -1.45
C THR A 152 13.53 -10.33 0.05
N ASP A 153 12.50 -9.71 0.64
CA ASP A 153 12.23 -9.77 2.08
C ASP A 153 11.33 -10.97 2.43
N SER A 154 10.21 -11.13 1.72
CA SER A 154 9.25 -12.21 2.00
C SER A 154 9.59 -13.53 1.31
N GLY A 155 10.40 -13.49 0.25
CA GLY A 155 10.65 -14.64 -0.63
C GLY A 155 9.46 -15.03 -1.51
N ASN A 156 8.31 -14.36 -1.39
CA ASN A 156 7.11 -14.62 -2.19
C ASN A 156 7.23 -14.02 -3.59
N TYR A 157 6.52 -14.61 -4.54
CA TYR A 157 6.39 -14.06 -5.89
C TYR A 157 5.13 -13.20 -6.00
N SER A 158 5.22 -12.07 -6.72
CA SER A 158 4.05 -11.33 -7.16
C SER A 158 3.17 -12.22 -8.05
N LYS A 159 1.86 -12.07 -7.93
CA LYS A 159 0.90 -12.82 -8.76
C LYS A 159 0.74 -12.10 -10.11
N PRO A 160 1.05 -12.74 -11.25
CA PRO A 160 0.83 -12.12 -12.56
C PRO A 160 -0.67 -11.97 -12.80
N ALA A 161 -1.05 -10.96 -13.58
CA ALA A 161 -2.44 -10.77 -13.98
C ALA A 161 -2.94 -12.01 -14.75
N SER A 162 -4.16 -12.45 -14.45
CA SER A 162 -4.81 -13.56 -15.12
C SER A 162 -6.27 -13.24 -15.39
N PHE A 163 -6.79 -13.66 -16.53
CA PHE A 163 -8.20 -13.52 -16.93
C PHE A 163 -8.54 -14.58 -17.97
N GLU A 164 -9.82 -14.93 -18.10
CA GLU A 164 -10.28 -15.87 -19.12
C GLU A 164 -9.96 -15.33 -20.53
N GLY A 165 -9.26 -16.10 -21.35
CA GLY A 165 -8.85 -15.68 -22.69
C GLY A 165 -7.43 -15.12 -22.78
N ILE A 166 -6.67 -15.06 -21.67
CA ILE A 166 -5.27 -14.58 -21.66
C ILE A 166 -4.34 -15.45 -22.54
N GLU A 167 -4.67 -16.72 -22.77
CA GLU A 167 -3.92 -17.64 -23.63
C GLU A 167 -3.88 -17.22 -25.11
N LYS A 168 -4.76 -16.28 -25.51
CA LYS A 168 -4.78 -15.67 -26.84
C LYS A 168 -3.64 -14.66 -27.05
N PHE A 169 -2.93 -14.29 -25.99
CA PHE A 169 -1.86 -13.29 -25.97
C PHE A 169 -0.50 -13.98 -25.74
N ASP A 170 0.58 -13.35 -26.20
CA ASP A 170 1.91 -13.72 -25.74
C ASP A 170 2.17 -13.01 -24.41
N THR A 171 2.88 -13.65 -23.49
CA THR A 171 3.14 -13.09 -22.15
C THR A 171 4.62 -13.05 -21.86
N ASP A 172 5.08 -11.92 -21.34
CA ASP A 172 6.38 -11.78 -20.71
C ASP A 172 6.21 -11.66 -19.19
N LEU A 173 7.00 -12.45 -18.46
CA LEU A 173 7.00 -12.47 -16.99
C LEU A 173 8.30 -11.88 -16.41
N GLY A 174 9.28 -11.52 -17.23
CA GLY A 174 10.64 -11.18 -16.77
C GLY A 174 10.94 -9.68 -16.74
N THR A 175 10.28 -8.89 -17.59
CA THR A 175 10.66 -7.49 -17.83
C THR A 175 9.98 -6.52 -16.86
N LEU A 176 8.67 -6.67 -16.59
CA LEU A 176 7.92 -5.65 -15.86
C LEU A 176 8.38 -5.50 -14.40
N HIS A 177 8.56 -6.61 -13.68
CA HIS A 177 8.88 -6.60 -12.25
C HIS A 177 10.16 -5.80 -11.90
N PRO A 178 11.35 -6.09 -12.48
CA PRO A 178 12.57 -5.35 -12.11
C PRO A 178 12.45 -3.86 -12.44
N ILE A 179 11.87 -3.51 -13.59
CA ILE A 179 11.74 -2.11 -14.03
C ILE A 179 10.78 -1.33 -13.12
N LEU A 180 9.60 -1.89 -12.84
CA LEU A 180 8.62 -1.23 -11.98
C LEU A 180 9.10 -1.18 -10.51
N THR A 181 9.83 -2.19 -10.05
CA THR A 181 10.45 -2.17 -8.73
C THR A 181 11.45 -1.03 -8.61
N GLU A 182 12.32 -0.83 -9.60
CA GLU A 182 13.28 0.29 -9.61
C GLU A 182 12.56 1.65 -9.61
N CYS A 183 11.45 1.78 -10.33
CA CYS A 183 10.62 3.00 -10.28
C CYS A 183 10.13 3.29 -8.85
N ARG A 184 9.81 2.27 -8.05
CA ARG A 184 9.36 2.45 -6.65
C ARG A 184 10.49 2.75 -5.67
N VAL A 185 11.75 2.53 -6.04
CA VAL A 185 12.91 2.82 -5.17
C VAL A 185 13.04 4.34 -4.96
N ILE A 186 12.98 5.10 -6.05
CA ILE A 186 13.11 6.57 -6.03
C ILE A 186 11.72 7.22 -5.98
N LYS A 187 11.49 8.05 -4.96
CA LYS A 187 10.20 8.70 -4.71
C LYS A 187 10.15 10.04 -5.43
N SER A 188 8.99 10.38 -5.99
CA SER A 188 8.70 11.74 -6.44
C SER A 188 8.34 12.66 -5.28
N GLU A 189 8.39 13.98 -5.48
CA GLU A 189 8.00 14.97 -4.47
C GLU A 189 6.55 14.77 -3.96
N MET A 190 5.63 14.36 -4.84
CA MET A 190 4.24 14.07 -4.44
C MET A 190 4.16 12.85 -3.53
N GLU A 191 4.99 11.82 -3.77
CA GLU A 191 5.08 10.65 -2.89
C GLU A 191 5.73 10.98 -1.56
N LEU A 192 6.78 11.80 -1.57
CA LEU A 192 7.41 12.32 -0.35
C LEU A 192 6.43 13.11 0.49
N GLY A 193 5.52 13.89 -0.12
CA GLY A 193 4.45 14.57 0.60
C GLY A 193 3.52 13.63 1.37
N LEU A 194 3.16 12.48 0.78
CA LEU A 194 2.32 11.48 1.46
C LEU A 194 3.07 10.73 2.55
N ILE A 195 4.35 10.39 2.31
CA ILE A 195 5.21 9.75 3.31
C ILE A 195 5.45 10.69 4.49
N GLN A 196 5.70 11.99 4.23
CA GLN A 196 5.85 13.00 5.27
C GLN A 196 4.57 13.09 6.10
N TYR A 197 3.40 13.14 5.46
CA TYR A 197 2.14 13.19 6.18
C TYR A 197 1.91 11.94 7.06
N ALA A 198 2.21 10.74 6.56
CA ALA A 198 2.14 9.52 7.37
C ALA A 198 3.09 9.57 8.58
N ASN A 199 4.29 10.14 8.41
CA ASN A 199 5.24 10.35 9.51
C ASN A 199 4.74 11.39 10.53
N ASP A 200 4.13 12.49 10.07
CA ASP A 200 3.58 13.53 10.94
C ASP A 200 2.46 12.96 11.82
N VAL A 201 1.53 12.21 11.23
CA VAL A 201 0.44 11.52 11.95
C VAL A 201 0.99 10.52 12.96
N SER A 202 1.95 9.68 12.56
CA SER A 202 2.54 8.68 13.45
C SER A 202 3.33 9.33 14.58
N SER A 203 4.00 10.46 14.32
CA SER A 203 4.72 11.23 15.34
C SER A 203 3.75 11.83 16.37
N GLU A 204 2.65 12.46 15.94
CA GLU A 204 1.61 12.95 16.86
C GLU A 204 0.99 11.81 17.68
N ALA A 205 0.76 10.66 17.05
CA ALA A 205 0.25 9.47 17.73
C ALA A 205 1.23 8.92 18.78
N HIS A 206 2.53 8.81 18.46
CA HIS A 206 3.58 8.41 19.42
C HIS A 206 3.67 9.38 20.60
N ILE A 207 3.57 10.69 20.35
CA ILE A 207 3.53 11.70 21.42
C ILE A 207 2.32 11.48 22.33
N GLU A 208 1.16 11.17 21.77
CA GLU A 208 -0.05 10.91 22.56
C GLU A 208 0.07 9.61 23.38
N VAL A 209 0.67 8.56 22.81
CA VAL A 209 0.99 7.33 23.53
C VAL A 209 1.92 7.63 24.72
N MET A 210 3.02 8.35 24.50
CA MET A 210 3.96 8.74 25.56
C MET A 210 3.29 9.54 26.68
N ARG A 211 2.37 10.44 26.35
CA ARG A 211 1.63 11.25 27.35
C ARG A 211 0.71 10.42 28.24
N GLN A 212 0.16 9.32 27.70
CA GLN A 212 -0.83 8.51 28.41
C GLN A 212 -0.22 7.28 29.09
N ALA A 213 0.96 6.83 28.67
CA ALA A 213 1.64 5.68 29.24
C ALA A 213 1.90 5.86 30.75
N LYS A 214 1.56 4.84 31.53
CA LYS A 214 1.83 4.79 32.98
C LYS A 214 1.84 3.34 33.48
N PRO A 215 2.53 3.07 34.61
CA PRO A 215 2.48 1.76 35.25
C PRO A 215 1.04 1.28 35.51
N GLY A 216 0.81 -0.03 35.35
CA GLY A 216 -0.47 -0.70 35.53
C GLY A 216 -1.33 -0.80 34.27
N MET A 217 -1.00 -0.09 33.19
CA MET A 217 -1.63 -0.29 31.88
C MET A 217 -1.16 -1.58 31.20
N LYS A 218 -1.83 -1.97 30.11
CA LYS A 218 -1.41 -3.02 29.19
C LYS A 218 -0.80 -2.44 27.93
N GLU A 219 0.14 -3.15 27.33
CA GLU A 219 0.78 -2.78 26.07
C GLU A 219 -0.25 -2.52 24.96
N TYR A 220 -1.26 -3.38 24.80
CA TYR A 220 -2.33 -3.19 23.80
C TYR A 220 -3.16 -1.91 24.02
N GLN A 221 -3.16 -1.33 25.24
CA GLN A 221 -3.84 -0.05 25.46
C GLN A 221 -3.06 1.08 24.82
N LEU A 222 -1.72 0.98 24.74
CA LEU A 222 -0.89 1.92 24.02
C LEU A 222 -1.06 1.75 22.50
N GLU A 223 -1.09 0.51 22.00
CA GLU A 223 -1.47 0.21 20.62
C GLU A 223 -2.83 0.84 20.26
N SER A 224 -3.84 0.67 21.11
CA SER A 224 -5.16 1.24 20.89
C SER A 224 -5.16 2.77 20.85
N ILE A 225 -4.32 3.44 21.66
CA ILE A 225 -4.19 4.91 21.65
C ILE A 225 -3.56 5.36 20.33
N PHE A 226 -2.50 4.68 19.88
CA PHE A 226 -1.85 4.96 18.60
C PHE A 226 -2.84 4.84 17.44
N LEU A 227 -3.47 3.67 17.29
CA LEU A 227 -4.42 3.39 16.21
C LEU A 227 -5.60 4.36 16.21
N HIS A 228 -6.13 4.68 17.40
CA HIS A 228 -7.19 5.68 17.53
C HIS A 228 -6.73 7.04 17.01
N HIS A 229 -5.56 7.52 17.43
CA HIS A 229 -5.05 8.82 17.00
C HIS A 229 -4.82 8.85 15.49
N SER A 230 -4.11 7.85 14.96
CA SER A 230 -3.79 7.74 13.54
C SER A 230 -5.04 7.75 12.67
N TYR A 231 -6.09 7.02 13.06
CA TYR A 231 -7.30 7.00 12.26
C TYR A 231 -8.18 8.24 12.48
N ARG A 232 -8.38 8.66 13.73
CA ARG A 232 -9.29 9.76 14.08
C ARG A 232 -8.84 11.09 13.49
N TYR A 233 -7.54 11.37 13.53
CA TYR A 233 -6.97 12.66 13.12
C TYR A 233 -6.22 12.58 11.79
N GLY A 234 -5.57 11.45 11.52
CA GLY A 234 -4.78 11.25 10.29
C GLY A 234 -5.53 10.62 9.12
N ALA A 235 -6.77 10.17 9.33
CA ALA A 235 -7.53 9.35 8.37
C ALA A 235 -6.78 8.07 7.92
N CYS A 236 -5.81 7.61 8.70
CA CYS A 236 -5.08 6.37 8.45
C CYS A 236 -5.89 5.18 8.95
N ARG A 237 -6.73 4.63 8.08
CA ARG A 237 -7.56 3.45 8.40
C ARG A 237 -6.73 2.17 8.56
N HIS A 238 -5.57 2.12 7.92
CA HIS A 238 -4.61 1.01 8.00
C HIS A 238 -3.34 1.44 8.76
N CYS A 239 -2.64 0.44 9.28
CA CYS A 239 -1.30 0.55 9.84
C CYS A 239 -0.33 -0.12 8.85
N SER A 240 0.90 0.37 8.74
CA SER A 240 1.92 -0.18 7.83
C SER A 240 2.27 -1.64 8.18
N TYR A 241 2.19 -1.99 9.46
CA TYR A 241 2.46 -3.30 10.04
C TYR A 241 1.73 -3.44 11.38
N THR A 242 1.71 -4.65 11.94
CA THR A 242 1.18 -4.89 13.29
C THR A 242 1.97 -4.09 14.31
N CYS A 243 1.30 -3.31 15.16
CA CYS A 243 1.96 -2.49 16.18
C CYS A 243 2.78 -3.35 17.15
N ILE A 244 4.01 -2.93 17.40
CA ILE A 244 4.93 -3.58 18.35
C ILE A 244 4.97 -2.69 19.59
N CYS A 245 4.24 -3.09 20.63
CA CYS A 245 4.20 -2.38 21.92
C CYS A 245 4.93 -3.21 22.97
N ALA A 246 6.26 -3.11 23.01
CA ALA A 246 7.08 -3.96 23.84
C ALA A 246 7.54 -3.23 25.10
N THR A 247 7.43 -3.87 26.26
CA THR A 247 7.87 -3.31 27.56
C THR A 247 8.71 -4.29 28.36
N GLY A 248 9.63 -3.77 29.17
CA GLY A 248 10.51 -4.58 30.00
C GLY A 248 11.38 -5.51 29.14
N GLU A 249 11.38 -6.81 29.43
CA GLU A 249 12.15 -7.77 28.63
C GLU A 249 11.64 -7.94 27.19
N ASN A 250 10.35 -7.68 26.93
CA ASN A 250 9.76 -7.83 25.59
C ASN A 250 10.42 -6.90 24.57
N SER A 251 10.98 -5.77 25.02
CA SER A 251 11.69 -4.80 24.16
C SER A 251 12.94 -5.38 23.48
N SER A 252 13.36 -6.59 23.86
CA SER A 252 14.43 -7.34 23.18
C SER A 252 13.94 -8.27 22.06
N ILE A 253 12.61 -8.39 21.86
CA ILE A 253 11.98 -9.21 20.83
C ILE A 253 11.58 -8.31 19.65
N LEU A 254 12.35 -8.38 18.55
CA LEU A 254 12.28 -7.39 17.46
C LEU A 254 10.89 -7.23 16.83
N HIS A 255 10.17 -8.32 16.58
CA HIS A 255 8.81 -8.29 16.03
C HIS A 255 7.79 -8.83 17.05
N TYR A 256 7.80 -8.30 18.27
CA TYR A 256 6.76 -8.54 19.28
C TYR A 256 5.37 -8.03 18.79
N GLY A 257 4.28 -8.34 19.49
CA GLY A 257 2.93 -7.83 19.15
C GLY A 257 2.13 -8.68 18.16
N HIS A 258 2.73 -9.69 17.54
CA HIS A 258 1.99 -10.67 16.74
C HIS A 258 1.04 -11.53 17.58
N THR A 259 0.15 -12.30 16.94
CA THR A 259 -0.94 -13.05 17.61
C THR A 259 -0.51 -13.96 18.77
N ALA A 260 0.71 -14.51 18.75
CA ALA A 260 1.20 -15.39 19.83
C ALA A 260 1.98 -14.64 20.93
N ALA A 261 2.21 -13.34 20.75
CA ALA A 261 2.81 -12.44 21.73
C ALA A 261 2.11 -11.06 21.66
N PRO A 262 0.80 -11.00 22.00
CA PRO A 262 -0.14 -10.03 21.42
C PRO A 262 -0.24 -8.72 22.21
N ASN A 263 0.90 -8.11 22.57
CA ASN A 263 0.94 -6.86 23.35
C ASN A 263 0.13 -6.95 24.66
N ASP A 264 0.27 -8.03 25.43
CA ASP A 264 -0.58 -8.29 26.60
C ASP A 264 0.13 -8.18 27.96
N ARG A 265 1.40 -7.75 27.98
CA ARG A 265 2.14 -7.54 29.23
C ARG A 265 1.62 -6.28 29.94
N THR A 266 1.66 -6.33 31.28
CA THR A 266 1.41 -5.15 32.12
C THR A 266 2.65 -4.28 32.17
N LEU A 267 2.48 -2.98 31.94
CA LEU A 267 3.49 -1.95 32.13
C LEU A 267 3.86 -1.86 33.61
N ASN A 268 5.11 -2.16 33.99
CA ASN A 268 5.57 -2.03 35.37
C ASN A 268 6.38 -0.73 35.57
N ASP A 269 6.42 -0.26 36.82
CA ASP A 269 7.32 0.84 37.19
C ASP A 269 8.78 0.44 36.94
N GLY A 270 9.54 1.34 36.34
CA GLY A 270 10.94 1.10 35.97
C GLY A 270 11.16 0.33 34.66
N ASP A 271 10.12 -0.16 33.97
CA ASP A 271 10.28 -0.77 32.64
C ASP A 271 10.70 0.28 31.60
N MET A 272 11.51 -0.16 30.62
CA MET A 272 11.65 0.54 29.34
C MET A 272 10.56 0.08 28.38
N ALA A 273 9.95 1.03 27.68
CA ALA A 273 9.16 0.78 26.49
C ALA A 273 10.02 0.86 25.23
N LEU A 274 9.71 0.01 24.25
CA LEU A 274 10.07 0.13 22.85
C LEU A 274 8.76 0.03 22.06
N MET A 275 8.37 1.14 21.47
CA MET A 275 7.10 1.32 20.76
C MET A 275 7.41 1.50 19.28
N ASP A 276 7.24 0.44 18.50
CA ASP A 276 7.48 0.44 17.06
C ASP A 276 6.14 0.33 16.32
N MET A 277 5.68 1.46 15.80
CA MET A 277 4.35 1.64 15.21
C MET A 277 4.36 2.71 14.13
N GLY A 278 3.61 2.47 13.05
CA GLY A 278 3.57 3.38 11.91
C GLY A 278 2.27 3.31 11.12
N ALA A 279 1.62 4.46 10.93
CA ALA A 279 0.38 4.58 10.17
C ALA A 279 0.59 4.45 8.65
N GLU A 280 -0.45 4.02 7.93
CA GLU A 280 -0.50 4.03 6.46
C GLU A 280 -1.55 5.03 5.96
N TYR A 281 -1.13 5.99 5.14
CA TYR A 281 -2.01 6.94 4.46
C TYR A 281 -1.96 6.72 2.95
N ASN A 282 -3.09 6.32 2.36
CA ASN A 282 -3.21 6.09 0.91
C ASN A 282 -2.10 5.19 0.34
N PHE A 283 -1.83 4.05 0.99
CA PHE A 283 -0.80 3.07 0.60
C PHE A 283 0.65 3.51 0.82
N TYR A 284 0.88 4.72 1.36
CA TYR A 284 2.18 5.20 1.81
C TYR A 284 2.29 5.07 3.32
N GLY A 285 3.24 4.26 3.77
CA GLY A 285 3.46 3.96 5.19
C GLY A 285 4.54 4.84 5.82
N SER A 286 4.44 5.01 7.14
CA SER A 286 5.55 5.37 8.03
C SER A 286 5.97 4.17 8.87
N ASP A 287 7.16 4.25 9.46
CA ASP A 287 7.74 3.25 10.35
C ASP A 287 8.61 4.00 11.38
N ILE A 288 8.17 4.04 12.65
CA ILE A 288 8.76 4.87 13.70
C ILE A 288 8.83 4.07 14.98
N THR A 289 10.04 3.96 15.55
CA THR A 289 10.27 3.41 16.89
C THR A 289 10.59 4.50 17.90
N CYS A 290 9.87 4.53 19.03
CA CYS A 290 10.15 5.37 20.19
C CYS A 290 10.49 4.52 21.42
N SER A 291 11.60 4.82 22.10
CA SER A 291 11.99 4.14 23.34
C SER A 291 12.01 5.10 24.53
N TYR A 292 11.38 4.74 25.64
CA TYR A 292 11.26 5.62 26.82
C TYR A 292 10.92 4.84 28.10
N PRO A 293 11.27 5.33 29.30
CA PRO A 293 10.89 4.70 30.56
C PRO A 293 9.40 4.92 30.84
N ILE A 294 8.68 3.85 31.21
CA ILE A 294 7.22 3.89 31.47
C ILE A 294 6.84 4.85 32.60
N ASN A 295 7.74 5.08 33.57
CA ASN A 295 7.52 6.02 34.67
C ASN A 295 7.98 7.45 34.38
N GLY A 296 8.40 7.72 33.13
CA GLY A 296 8.84 9.04 32.67
C GLY A 296 10.22 9.48 33.15
N LYS A 297 11.00 8.60 33.81
CA LYS A 297 12.35 8.94 34.31
C LYS A 297 13.35 7.84 34.00
N PHE A 298 14.39 8.18 33.24
CA PHE A 298 15.49 7.27 32.97
C PHE A 298 16.29 7.03 34.25
N ASN A 299 16.57 5.77 34.56
CA ASN A 299 17.64 5.43 35.49
C ASN A 299 19.01 5.48 34.78
N SER A 300 20.10 5.33 35.55
CA SER A 300 21.46 5.43 35.01
C SER A 300 21.71 4.44 33.86
N ASN A 301 21.30 3.18 34.01
CA ASN A 301 21.55 2.15 33.01
C ASN A 301 20.72 2.38 31.74
N GLN A 302 19.45 2.76 31.90
CA GLN A 302 18.57 3.10 30.79
C GLN A 302 19.10 4.29 30.00
N ALA A 303 19.54 5.35 30.69
CA ALA A 303 20.13 6.53 30.04
C ALA A 303 21.43 6.18 29.30
N THR A 304 22.29 5.34 29.89
CA THR A 304 23.52 4.89 29.23
C THR A 304 23.23 4.12 27.94
N VAL A 305 22.29 3.18 27.97
CA VAL A 305 21.92 2.39 26.77
C VAL A 305 21.25 3.30 25.73
N TYR A 306 20.27 4.11 26.13
CA TYR A 306 19.52 5.01 25.25
C TYR A 306 20.44 5.99 24.50
N ASN A 307 21.37 6.64 25.22
CA ASN A 307 22.32 7.58 24.59
C ASN A 307 23.46 6.87 23.84
N GLY A 308 23.60 5.56 24.00
CA GLY A 308 24.59 4.75 23.28
C GLY A 308 24.09 4.25 21.92
N CYS A 309 22.79 4.35 21.64
CA CYS A 309 22.21 4.07 20.33
C CYS A 309 22.55 5.22 19.36
N PRO A 310 23.19 4.93 18.22
CA PRO A 310 23.60 5.95 17.24
C PRO A 310 22.42 6.54 16.46
#